data_AF-A0A8J7XFK3-F1
#
_entry.id   AF-A0A8J7XFK3-F1
#
_cell.length_a   1.000
_cell.length_b   1.000
_cell.length_c   1.000
_cell.angle_alpha   90.00
_cell.angle_beta   90.00
_cell.angle_gamma   90.00
#
_symmetry.space_group_name_H-M   'P 1'
#
loop_
_entity.id
_entity.type
_entity.pdbx_description
1 polymer ?
#
loop_
_entity_poly.entity_id
_entity_poly.type
_entity_poly.pdbx_seq_one_letter_code
_entity_poly.pdbx_strand_id
1 'polypeptide(L)'
;MILGIWDVLGEIASYFYGFLDGGLGFIWDLPGIYAVFIVSILVGVFSVGAQYFLVDQDKLKTIRKEMSDYQSRMLQAQKTGNKKELRKLEARGKKVKEQQAEMTGMTMKPMMITLVPIMVFFGWVRSQPAAASLVIDLPFTLPYFGSTLGWLGWYFLCSFFFSTAFRKVLDMA
;
A
#
# COMPACT_ATOMS: atom_id res chain seq x y z
N MET A 1 -17.87 -21.56 7.92
CA MET A 1 -16.42 -21.33 8.06
C MET A 1 -15.98 -19.89 7.74
N ILE A 2 -16.84 -19.02 7.17
CA ILE A 2 -16.53 -17.61 6.86
C ILE A 2 -16.77 -16.67 8.06
N LEU A 3 -17.58 -17.10 9.05
CA LEU A 3 -17.95 -16.30 10.23
C LEU A 3 -16.75 -16.00 11.16
N GLY A 4 -15.87 -16.98 11.41
CA GLY A 4 -14.75 -16.79 12.34
C GLY A 4 -13.67 -15.81 11.86
N ILE A 5 -13.58 -15.53 10.55
CA ILE A 5 -12.65 -14.50 10.05
C ILE A 5 -13.14 -13.12 10.45
N TRP A 6 -14.45 -12.86 10.39
CA TRP A 6 -15.02 -11.58 10.80
C TRP A 6 -14.95 -11.38 12.32
N ASP A 7 -15.12 -12.44 13.09
CA ASP A 7 -14.97 -12.41 14.56
C ASP A 7 -13.52 -12.12 14.96
N VAL A 8 -12.54 -12.82 14.38
CA VAL A 8 -11.11 -12.57 14.62
C VAL A 8 -10.69 -11.17 14.15
N LEU A 9 -11.19 -10.70 13.01
CA LEU A 9 -10.94 -9.34 12.54
C LEU A 9 -11.57 -8.29 13.48
N GLY A 10 -12.76 -8.55 14.01
CA GLY A 10 -13.42 -7.69 14.99
C GLY A 10 -12.67 -7.63 16.32
N GLU A 11 -12.18 -8.76 16.83
CA GLU A 11 -11.33 -8.81 18.02
C GLU A 11 -10.03 -8.04 17.80
N ILE A 12 -9.29 -8.32 16.71
CA ILE A 12 -8.06 -7.60 16.38
C ILE A 12 -8.33 -6.10 16.25
N ALA A 13 -9.42 -5.70 15.59
CA ALA A 13 -9.82 -4.30 15.48
C ALA A 13 -10.13 -3.68 16.84
N SER A 14 -10.81 -4.40 17.74
CA SER A 14 -11.14 -3.90 19.08
C SER A 14 -9.90 -3.72 19.98
N TYR A 15 -8.96 -4.67 19.96
CA TYR A 15 -7.66 -4.53 20.64
C TYR A 15 -6.85 -3.39 20.04
N PHE A 16 -6.89 -3.24 18.72
CA PHE A 16 -6.24 -2.14 18.01
C PHE A 16 -6.87 -0.79 18.40
N TYR A 17 -8.20 -0.67 18.44
CA TYR A 17 -8.89 0.55 18.85
C TYR A 17 -8.62 0.88 20.31
N GLY A 18 -8.63 -0.11 21.22
CA GLY A 18 -8.26 0.09 22.62
C GLY A 18 -6.80 0.53 22.81
N PHE A 19 -5.88 -0.02 22.00
CA PHE A 19 -4.49 0.43 21.97
C PHE A 19 -4.36 1.86 21.44
N LEU A 20 -5.09 2.19 20.35
CA LEU A 20 -5.10 3.54 19.79
C LEU A 20 -5.72 4.55 20.76
N ASP A 21 -6.82 4.22 21.43
CA ASP A 21 -7.45 5.12 22.40
C ASP A 21 -6.58 5.29 23.65
N GLY A 22 -5.93 4.23 24.13
CA GLY A 22 -5.02 4.30 25.28
C GLY A 22 -3.72 5.06 24.99
N GLY A 23 -3.17 4.92 23.78
CA GLY A 23 -1.91 5.55 23.38
C GLY A 23 -2.07 6.92 22.72
N LEU A 24 -3.19 7.15 22.03
CA LEU A 24 -3.42 8.31 21.18
C LEU A 24 -4.72 9.04 21.53
N GLY A 25 -5.51 8.64 22.53
CA GLY A 25 -6.76 9.34 22.88
C GLY A 25 -6.59 10.86 23.10
N PHE A 26 -5.42 11.27 23.61
CA PHE A 26 -5.05 12.67 23.82
C PHE A 26 -4.97 13.51 22.53
N ILE A 27 -4.81 12.88 21.36
CA ILE A 27 -4.72 13.62 20.09
C ILE A 27 -6.07 14.21 19.70
N TRP A 28 -7.17 13.63 20.18
CA TRP A 28 -8.51 14.06 19.84
C TRP A 28 -8.91 15.36 20.56
N ASP A 29 -8.15 15.77 21.57
CA ASP A 29 -8.25 17.09 22.20
C ASP A 29 -7.61 18.19 21.33
N LEU A 30 -6.76 17.81 20.35
CA LEU A 30 -6.18 18.74 19.38
C LEU A 30 -7.13 18.96 18.20
N PRO A 31 -7.01 20.10 17.47
CA PRO A 31 -7.70 20.29 16.22
C PRO A 31 -7.49 19.10 15.28
N GLY A 32 -8.56 18.63 14.62
CA GLY A 32 -8.57 17.37 13.85
C GLY A 32 -7.45 17.22 12.81
N ILE A 33 -6.89 18.33 12.34
CA ILE A 33 -5.69 18.35 11.46
C ILE A 33 -4.46 17.71 12.11
N TYR A 34 -4.12 18.07 13.36
CA TYR A 34 -2.91 17.56 14.03
C TYR A 34 -3.10 16.12 14.50
N ALA A 35 -4.32 15.78 14.92
CA ALA A 35 -4.72 14.42 15.26
C ALA A 35 -4.48 13.47 14.08
N VAL A 36 -5.05 13.79 12.91
CA VAL A 36 -4.91 12.96 11.70
C VAL A 36 -3.46 12.88 11.24
N PHE A 37 -2.67 13.95 11.41
CA PHE A 37 -1.26 13.98 11.01
C PHE A 37 -0.37 13.01 11.80
N ILE A 38 -0.42 13.05 13.13
CA ILE A 38 0.39 12.18 14.02
C ILE A 38 0.05 10.71 13.78
N VAL A 39 -1.23 10.42 13.61
CA VAL A 39 -1.72 9.07 13.37
C VAL A 39 -1.25 8.54 12.02
N SER A 40 -1.28 9.38 10.99
CA SER A 40 -0.80 9.01 9.66
C SER A 40 0.67 8.59 9.67
N ILE A 41 1.51 9.25 10.48
CA ILE A 41 2.93 8.90 10.65
C ILE A 41 3.06 7.51 11.29
N LEU A 42 2.36 7.24 12.39
CA LEU A 42 2.46 5.96 13.11
C LEU A 42 1.97 4.78 12.24
N VAL A 43 0.86 4.96 11.54
CA VAL A 43 0.33 3.96 10.60
C VAL A 43 1.28 3.74 9.44
N GLY A 44 1.90 4.81 8.93
CA GLY A 44 2.92 4.73 7.87
C GLY A 44 4.12 3.91 8.31
N VAL A 45 4.67 4.17 9.49
CA VAL A 45 5.82 3.42 10.05
C VAL A 45 5.46 1.95 10.25
N PHE A 46 4.31 1.66 10.86
CA PHE A 46 3.86 0.27 11.06
C PHE A 46 3.62 -0.46 9.75
N SER A 47 2.98 0.19 8.76
CA SER A 47 2.73 -0.40 7.45
C SER A 47 4.02 -0.71 6.69
N VAL A 48 5.00 0.20 6.74
CA VAL A 48 6.31 0.00 6.13
C VAL A 48 7.06 -1.14 6.83
N GLY A 49 7.02 -1.20 8.16
CA GLY A 49 7.64 -2.28 8.94
C GLY A 49 7.01 -3.64 8.65
N ALA A 50 5.68 -3.71 8.63
CA ALA A 50 4.95 -4.93 8.27
C ALA A 50 5.29 -5.37 6.83
N GLN A 51 5.28 -4.45 5.87
CA GLN A 51 5.64 -4.75 4.49
C GLN A 51 7.10 -5.22 4.35
N TYR A 52 8.03 -4.63 5.09
CA TYR A 52 9.43 -5.05 5.10
C TYR A 52 9.61 -6.47 5.64
N PHE A 53 8.91 -6.82 6.72
CA PHE A 53 9.00 -8.15 7.32
C PHE A 53 8.23 -9.22 6.54
N LEU A 54 7.15 -8.84 5.86
CA LEU A 54 6.29 -9.75 5.09
C LEU A 54 6.81 -10.02 3.67
N VAL A 55 7.66 -9.16 3.11
CA VAL A 55 8.20 -9.30 1.75
C VAL A 55 9.64 -9.81 1.78
N ASP A 56 9.86 -10.98 1.17
CA ASP A 56 11.19 -11.50 0.90
C ASP A 56 11.87 -10.68 -0.22
N GLN A 57 12.67 -9.69 0.19
CA GLN A 57 13.35 -8.77 -0.71
C GLN A 57 14.40 -9.47 -1.59
N ASP A 58 15.05 -10.50 -1.07
CA ASP A 58 16.11 -11.24 -1.77
C ASP A 58 15.55 -12.10 -2.90
N LYS A 59 14.42 -12.78 -2.66
CA LYS A 59 13.69 -13.48 -3.72
C LYS A 59 13.16 -12.52 -4.78
N LEU A 60 12.59 -11.39 -4.38
CA LEU A 60 12.08 -10.39 -5.31
C LEU A 60 13.20 -9.86 -6.23
N LYS A 61 14.38 -9.58 -5.68
CA LYS A 61 15.56 -9.13 -6.43
C LYS A 61 16.04 -10.18 -7.44
N THR A 62 16.06 -11.45 -7.03
CA THR A 62 16.45 -12.58 -7.89
C THR A 62 15.49 -12.74 -9.07
N ILE A 63 14.18 -12.77 -8.82
CA ILE A 63 13.16 -12.92 -9.87
C ILE A 63 13.18 -11.74 -10.85
N ARG A 64 13.35 -10.50 -10.36
CA ARG A 64 13.48 -9.32 -11.21
C ARG A 64 14.68 -9.42 -12.16
N LYS A 65 15.84 -9.86 -11.64
CA LYS A 65 17.05 -10.04 -12.44
C LYS A 65 16.87 -11.11 -13.52
N GLU A 66 16.28 -12.25 -13.18
CA GLU A 66 16.00 -13.34 -14.13
C GLU A 66 15.00 -12.94 -15.22
N MET A 67 13.95 -12.20 -14.87
CA MET A 67 13.01 -11.66 -15.87
C MET A 67 13.68 -10.67 -16.83
N SER A 68 14.52 -9.77 -16.32
CA SER A 68 15.23 -8.80 -17.14
C SER A 68 16.19 -9.48 -18.12
N ASP A 69 16.99 -10.45 -17.64
CA ASP A 69 17.88 -11.26 -18.49
C ASP A 69 17.09 -12.02 -19.56
N TYR A 70 15.95 -12.62 -19.20
CA TYR A 70 15.07 -13.30 -20.15
C TYR A 70 14.51 -12.37 -21.23
N GLN A 71 14.01 -11.18 -20.85
CA GLN A 71 13.50 -10.20 -21.81
C GLN A 71 14.60 -9.70 -22.74
N SER A 72 15.80 -9.43 -22.23
CA SER A 72 16.94 -9.01 -23.05
C SER A 72 17.36 -10.09 -24.05
N ARG A 73 17.47 -11.35 -23.62
CA ARG A 73 17.80 -12.48 -24.51
C ARG A 73 16.72 -12.72 -25.56
N MET A 74 15.44 -12.59 -25.19
CA MET A 74 14.32 -12.69 -26.12
C MET A 74 14.43 -11.64 -27.23
N LEU A 75 14.69 -10.38 -26.84
CA LEU A 75 14.84 -9.28 -27.79
C LEU A 75 16.05 -9.49 -28.71
N GLN A 76 17.18 -9.97 -28.17
CA GLN A 76 18.37 -10.27 -28.95
C GLN A 76 18.16 -11.43 -29.92
N ALA A 77 17.50 -12.51 -29.48
CA ALA A 77 17.20 -13.68 -30.32
C ALA A 77 16.23 -13.34 -31.46
N GLN A 78 15.24 -12.47 -31.19
CA GLN A 78 14.34 -11.94 -32.22
C GLN A 78 15.08 -11.07 -33.24
N LYS A 79 15.98 -10.19 -32.79
CA LYS A 79 16.78 -9.31 -33.68
C LYS A 79 17.79 -10.07 -34.54
N THR A 80 18.40 -11.13 -34.00
CA THR A 80 19.41 -11.94 -34.71
C THR A 80 18.82 -13.09 -35.52
N GLY A 81 17.50 -13.33 -35.45
CA GLY A 81 16.81 -14.38 -36.21
C GLY A 81 17.22 -15.81 -35.81
N ASN A 82 17.82 -15.99 -34.63
CA ASN A 82 18.35 -17.28 -34.19
C ASN A 82 17.23 -18.21 -33.71
N LYS A 83 16.66 -19.00 -34.64
CA LYS A 83 15.55 -19.94 -34.40
C LYS A 83 15.82 -20.98 -33.30
N LYS A 84 17.09 -21.35 -33.06
CA LYS A 84 17.46 -22.31 -31.99
C LYS A 84 17.32 -21.69 -30.61
N GLU A 85 17.84 -20.48 -30.43
CA GLU A 85 17.71 -19.75 -29.16
C GLU A 85 16.26 -19.33 -28.90
N LEU A 86 15.51 -18.96 -29.94
CA LEU A 86 14.06 -18.68 -29.84
C LEU A 86 13.27 -19.87 -29.28
N ARG A 87 13.42 -21.08 -29.84
CA ARG A 87 12.73 -22.29 -29.30
C ARG A 87 13.14 -22.60 -27.86
N LYS A 88 14.40 -22.36 -27.50
CA LYS A 88 14.92 -22.59 -26.14
C LYS A 88 14.35 -21.58 -25.14
N LEU A 89 14.19 -20.33 -25.54
CA LEU A 89 13.57 -19.27 -24.74
C LEU A 89 12.05 -19.46 -24.63
N GLU A 90 11.37 -19.86 -25.69
CA GLU A 90 9.94 -20.22 -25.64
C GLU A 90 9.67 -21.40 -24.68
N ALA A 91 10.52 -22.41 -24.68
CA ALA A 91 10.43 -23.52 -23.72
C ALA A 91 10.62 -23.05 -22.26
N ARG A 92 11.39 -21.99 -22.02
CA ARG A 92 11.51 -21.32 -20.71
C ARG A 92 10.34 -20.39 -20.39
N GLY A 93 9.47 -20.07 -21.35
CA GLY A 93 8.34 -19.17 -21.16
C GLY A 93 7.38 -19.62 -20.06
N LYS A 94 7.19 -20.93 -19.86
CA LYS A 94 6.40 -21.46 -18.74
C LYS A 94 7.02 -21.11 -17.39
N LYS A 95 8.33 -21.31 -17.23
CA LYS A 95 9.08 -20.99 -16.00
C LYS A 95 9.03 -19.48 -15.70
N VAL A 96 9.15 -18.64 -16.72
CA VAL A 96 9.05 -17.18 -16.55
C VAL A 96 7.64 -16.74 -16.15
N LYS A 97 6.60 -17.37 -16.72
CA LYS A 97 5.21 -17.13 -16.30
C LYS A 97 4.98 -17.52 -14.84
N GLU A 98 5.51 -18.66 -14.40
CA GLU A 98 5.44 -19.10 -13.00
C GLU A 98 6.16 -18.10 -12.07
N GLN A 99 7.36 -17.63 -12.45
CA GLN A 99 8.11 -16.62 -11.71
C GLN A 99 7.38 -15.26 -11.67
N GLN A 100 6.69 -14.90 -12.75
CA GLN A 100 5.87 -13.69 -12.78
C GLN A 100 4.68 -13.82 -11.84
N ALA A 101 4.01 -14.98 -11.80
CA ALA A 101 2.93 -15.26 -10.86
C ALA A 101 3.43 -15.27 -9.40
N GLU A 102 4.61 -15.82 -9.14
CA GLU A 102 5.26 -15.78 -7.82
C GLU A 102 5.56 -14.33 -7.39
N MET A 103 6.12 -13.51 -8.29
CA MET A 103 6.36 -12.09 -8.04
C MET A 103 5.06 -11.35 -7.73
N THR A 104 3.99 -11.59 -8.50
CA THR A 104 2.67 -11.04 -8.22
C THR A 104 2.14 -11.51 -6.86
N GLY A 105 2.33 -12.78 -6.50
CA GLY A 105 1.95 -13.29 -5.19
C GLY A 105 2.73 -12.62 -4.05
N MET A 106 4.03 -12.37 -4.24
CA MET A 106 4.88 -11.68 -3.26
C MET A 106 4.52 -10.21 -3.06
N THR A 107 3.91 -9.53 -4.03
CA THR A 107 3.44 -8.14 -3.90
C THR A 107 1.97 -8.04 -3.50
N MET A 108 1.13 -8.96 -3.96
CA MET A 108 -0.31 -9.01 -3.64
C MET A 108 -0.56 -9.43 -2.19
N LYS A 109 0.20 -10.38 -1.65
CA LYS A 109 0.07 -10.80 -0.24
C LYS A 109 0.26 -9.61 0.72
N PRO A 110 1.37 -8.83 0.64
CA PRO A 110 1.54 -7.63 1.44
C PRO A 110 0.43 -6.62 1.21
N MET A 111 0.02 -6.36 -0.04
CA MET A 111 -1.04 -5.39 -0.32
C MET A 111 -2.36 -5.75 0.34
N MET A 112 -2.76 -7.03 0.32
CA MET A 112 -3.98 -7.46 1.01
C MET A 112 -3.82 -7.44 2.53
N ILE A 113 -2.63 -7.77 3.03
CA ILE A 113 -2.34 -7.72 4.47
C ILE A 113 -2.28 -6.27 4.98
N THR A 114 -1.82 -5.31 4.19
CA THR A 114 -1.79 -3.87 4.56
C THR A 114 -3.14 -3.20 4.36
N LEU A 115 -3.96 -3.67 3.41
CA LEU A 115 -5.31 -3.16 3.19
C LEU A 115 -6.21 -3.34 4.44
N VAL A 116 -6.11 -4.48 5.12
CA VAL A 116 -6.95 -4.77 6.30
C VAL A 116 -6.70 -3.78 7.46
N PRO A 117 -5.44 -3.56 7.93
CA PRO A 117 -5.11 -2.53 8.90
C PRO A 117 -5.54 -1.14 8.46
N ILE A 118 -5.35 -0.78 7.18
CA ILE A 118 -5.80 0.51 6.64
C ILE A 118 -7.32 0.64 6.77
N MET A 119 -8.09 -0.39 6.41
CA MET A 119 -9.55 -0.35 6.50
C MET A 119 -10.04 -0.24 7.95
N VAL A 120 -9.45 -1.01 8.87
CA VAL A 120 -9.71 -0.93 10.31
C VAL A 120 -9.38 0.46 10.84
N PHE A 121 -8.22 0.99 10.44
CA PHE A 121 -7.77 2.33 10.81
C PHE A 121 -8.74 3.44 10.35
N PHE A 122 -9.21 3.37 9.10
CA PHE A 122 -10.22 4.29 8.58
C PHE A 122 -11.55 4.19 9.33
N GLY A 123 -11.92 3.00 9.79
CA GLY A 123 -13.07 2.79 10.68
C GLY A 123 -12.94 3.56 11.99
N TRP A 124 -11.78 3.47 12.64
CA TRP A 124 -11.47 4.19 13.89
C TRP A 124 -11.50 5.72 13.72
N VAL A 125 -10.86 6.24 12.66
CA VAL A 125 -10.89 7.68 12.37
C VAL A 125 -12.31 8.16 12.10
N ARG A 126 -13.11 7.38 11.35
CA ARG A 126 -14.51 7.70 11.07
C ARG A 126 -15.39 7.66 12.32
N SER A 127 -15.10 6.80 13.30
CA SER A 127 -15.88 6.75 14.53
C SER A 127 -15.72 7.99 15.41
N GLN A 128 -14.70 8.82 15.18
CA GLN A 128 -14.48 10.02 15.96
C GLN A 128 -15.21 11.25 15.38
N PRO A 129 -16.01 11.97 16.19
CA PRO A 129 -16.75 13.15 15.73
C PRO A 129 -15.85 14.26 15.17
N ALA A 130 -14.69 14.50 15.79
CA ALA A 130 -13.71 15.52 15.38
C ALA A 130 -13.15 15.30 13.96
N ALA A 131 -13.06 14.05 13.50
CA ALA A 131 -12.66 13.72 12.14
C ALA A 131 -13.88 13.61 11.21
N ALA A 132 -15.01 13.08 11.70
CA ALA A 132 -16.23 12.93 10.92
C ALA A 132 -16.86 14.26 10.49
N SER A 133 -16.71 15.33 11.30
CA SER A 133 -17.20 16.68 11.00
C SER A 133 -16.24 17.52 10.16
N LEU A 134 -15.06 16.99 9.80
CA LEU A 134 -14.06 17.74 9.07
C LEU A 134 -14.48 17.90 7.60
N VAL A 135 -14.86 19.14 7.27
CA VAL A 135 -15.16 19.61 5.91
C VAL A 135 -14.27 20.82 5.66
N ILE A 136 -13.47 20.75 4.60
CA ILE A 136 -12.56 21.81 4.19
C ILE A 136 -13.09 22.41 2.91
N ASP A 137 -13.31 23.72 2.92
CA ASP A 137 -13.61 24.48 1.72
C ASP A 137 -12.32 24.68 0.91
N LEU A 138 -12.33 24.20 -0.33
CA LEU A 138 -11.24 24.41 -1.26
C LEU A 138 -11.35 25.81 -1.89
N PRO A 139 -10.21 26.49 -2.13
CA PRO A 139 -10.21 27.76 -2.86
C PRO A 139 -10.49 27.60 -4.37
N PHE A 140 -10.70 26.36 -4.85
CA PHE A 140 -11.02 26.02 -6.23
C PHE A 140 -12.00 24.83 -6.27
N THR A 141 -12.84 24.76 -7.31
CA THR A 141 -13.78 23.66 -7.50
C THR A 141 -13.13 22.50 -8.24
N LEU A 142 -13.13 21.30 -7.63
CA LEU A 142 -12.70 20.09 -8.31
C LEU A 142 -13.82 19.56 -9.23
N PRO A 143 -13.51 19.22 -10.49
CA PRO A 143 -14.44 18.48 -11.35
C PRO A 143 -14.87 17.19 -10.65
N TYR A 144 -16.16 16.86 -10.67
CA TYR A 144 -16.80 15.71 -10.00
C TYR A 144 -16.87 15.74 -8.46
N PHE A 145 -16.03 16.49 -7.76
CA PHE A 145 -15.96 16.49 -6.28
C PHE A 145 -16.44 17.79 -5.59
N GLY A 146 -16.66 18.86 -6.34
CA GLY A 146 -17.21 20.12 -5.81
C GLY A 146 -16.16 21.04 -5.16
N SER A 147 -16.62 22.00 -4.34
CA SER A 147 -15.79 22.97 -3.62
C SER A 147 -15.48 22.56 -2.17
N THR A 148 -16.01 21.44 -1.71
CA THR A 148 -15.81 20.95 -0.34
C THR A 148 -15.10 19.61 -0.35
N LEU A 149 -14.15 19.44 0.58
CA LEU A 149 -13.41 18.21 0.78
C LEU A 149 -13.72 17.68 2.18
N GLY A 150 -14.34 16.51 2.26
CA GLY A 150 -14.47 15.80 3.53
C GLY A 150 -13.12 15.25 4.03
N TRP A 151 -13.08 14.73 5.25
CA TRP A 151 -11.88 14.16 5.87
C TRP A 151 -11.13 13.13 5.01
N LEU A 152 -11.86 12.29 4.26
CA LEU A 152 -11.28 11.25 3.41
C LEU A 152 -10.59 11.85 2.18
N GLY A 153 -11.18 12.89 1.59
CA GLY A 153 -10.55 13.63 0.50
C GLY A 153 -9.32 14.39 0.98
N TRP A 154 -9.39 14.99 2.18
CA TRP A 154 -8.25 15.69 2.79
C TRP A 154 -7.09 14.74 3.07
N TYR A 155 -7.38 13.54 3.59
CA TYR A 155 -6.40 12.49 3.79
C TYR A 155 -5.68 12.12 2.48
N PHE A 156 -6.42 11.90 1.38
CA PHE A 156 -5.80 11.56 0.09
C PHE A 156 -4.93 12.69 -0.46
N LEU A 157 -5.37 13.94 -0.30
CA LEU A 157 -4.64 15.11 -0.75
C LEU A 157 -3.32 15.26 0.02
N CYS A 158 -3.37 15.20 1.36
CA CYS A 158 -2.17 15.19 2.20
C CYS A 158 -1.27 14.00 1.90
N SER A 159 -1.84 12.80 1.74
CA SER A 159 -1.09 11.58 1.45
C SER A 159 -0.37 11.63 0.11
N PHE A 160 -0.96 12.24 -0.92
CA PHE A 160 -0.32 12.38 -2.24
C PHE A 160 0.91 13.30 -2.18
N PHE A 161 0.78 14.45 -1.52
CA PHE A 161 1.88 15.40 -1.31
C PHE A 161 2.97 14.82 -0.40
N PHE A 162 2.59 14.14 0.68
CA PHE A 162 3.56 13.54 1.59
C PHE A 162 4.25 12.33 0.95
N SER A 163 3.52 11.50 0.20
CA SER A 163 4.10 10.35 -0.51
C SER A 163 5.13 10.75 -1.56
N THR A 164 4.91 11.88 -2.25
CA THR A 164 5.87 12.41 -3.22
C THR A 164 7.08 13.05 -2.53
N ALA A 165 6.88 13.75 -1.42
CA ALA A 165 7.97 14.31 -0.62
C ALA A 165 8.85 13.21 0.03
N PHE A 166 8.22 12.18 0.61
CA PHE A 166 8.92 11.12 1.33
C PHE A 166 9.74 10.20 0.42
N ARG A 167 9.26 9.93 -0.81
CA ARG A 167 10.03 9.19 -1.82
C ARG A 167 11.30 9.92 -2.26
N LYS A 168 11.26 11.27 -2.31
CA LYS A 168 12.46 12.08 -2.58
C LYS A 168 13.45 12.06 -1.42
N VAL A 169 12.97 12.07 -0.18
CA VAL A 169 13.83 12.04 1.02
C VAL A 169 14.54 10.69 1.19
N LEU A 170 13.87 9.59 0.82
CA LEU A 170 14.42 8.24 0.91
C LEU A 170 15.19 7.78 -0.33
N ASP A 171 15.46 8.68 -1.28
CA ASP A 171 16.21 8.41 -2.52
C ASP A 171 15.77 7.13 -3.26
N MET A 172 14.45 6.89 -3.25
CA MET A 172 13.80 5.78 -3.95
C MET A 172 13.23 6.22 -5.31
N ALA A 173 13.64 7.39 -5.81
CA ALA A 173 13.24 7.96 -7.09
C ALA A 173 14.46 8.21 -7.97
#